data_AF-A0A967C6I2-F1
#
_entry.id   AF-A0A967C6I2-F1
#
_cell.length_a   1.000
_cell.length_b   1.000
_cell.length_c   1.000
_cell.angle_alpha   90.00
_cell.angle_beta   90.00
_cell.angle_gamma   90.00
#
_symmetry.space_group_name_H-M   'P 1'
#
loop_
_entity.id
_entity.type
_entity.pdbx_description
1 polymer ?
#
loop_
_entity_poly.entity_id
_entity_poly.type
_entity_poly.pdbx_seq_one_letter_code
_entity_poly.pdbx_strand_id
1 'polypeptide(L)'
;MEIAYGNAAVAGITYQVLAQKLQSDLARVGIRVRLNPMDQVNLRTMFTQGRAAGGVLTFWNPPAVSNDLWASAVVERVARRVHWTVPPEMPALVQRASEEQDLERAAALWVEWQRGVVDAAHHFILFQPNYQIAVRNSLAAFPLTAAGWQLEMGRVRPA
;
A
#
# COMPACT_ATOMS: atom_id res chain seq x y z
N MET A 1 -12.12 16.77 9.40
CA MET A 1 -11.65 15.52 8.76
C MET A 1 -10.62 14.85 9.66
N GLU A 2 -10.55 13.53 9.71
CA GLU A 2 -9.59 12.76 10.50
C GLU A 2 -8.65 11.95 9.59
N ILE A 3 -7.41 11.73 10.05
CA ILE A 3 -6.49 10.72 9.50
C ILE A 3 -6.11 9.74 10.61
N ALA A 4 -6.56 8.49 10.48
CA ALA A 4 -6.26 7.40 11.39
C ALA A 4 -5.01 6.62 10.95
N TYR A 5 -4.19 6.19 11.90
CA TYR A 5 -3.01 5.37 11.65
C TYR A 5 -2.57 4.58 12.87
N GLY A 6 -1.84 3.50 12.62
CA GLY A 6 -1.26 2.66 13.66
C GLY A 6 0.04 3.24 14.20
N ASN A 7 0.37 2.91 15.44
CA ASN A 7 1.68 3.17 16.04
C ASN A 7 2.72 2.19 15.47
N ALA A 8 3.07 2.41 14.21
CA ALA A 8 3.97 1.58 13.42
C ALA A 8 4.90 2.43 12.54
N ALA A 9 5.88 1.77 11.94
CA ALA A 9 6.81 2.36 10.99
C ALA A 9 6.95 1.48 9.75
N VAL A 10 7.20 2.12 8.62
CA VAL A 10 7.51 1.47 7.34
C VAL A 10 8.82 2.05 6.81
N ALA A 11 9.75 1.15 6.49
CA ALA A 11 11.06 1.49 5.93
C ALA A 11 11.78 2.64 6.69
N GLY A 12 11.74 2.60 8.02
CA GLY A 12 12.42 3.57 8.89
C GLY A 12 11.63 4.86 9.17
N ILE A 13 10.44 5.05 8.60
CA ILE A 13 9.60 6.23 8.85
C ILE A 13 8.34 5.82 9.63
N THR A 14 8.06 6.49 10.73
CA THR A 14 6.82 6.26 11.50
C THR A 14 5.62 6.88 10.79
N TYR A 15 4.44 6.27 10.93
CA TYR A 15 3.21 6.89 10.41
C TYR A 15 2.92 8.24 11.07
N GLN A 16 3.35 8.44 12.32
CA GLN A 16 3.25 9.73 13.01
C GLN A 16 3.94 10.86 12.22
N VAL A 17 5.17 10.64 11.75
CA VAL A 17 5.94 11.65 11.01
C VAL A 17 5.26 11.98 9.68
N LEU A 18 4.81 10.95 8.95
CA LEU A 18 4.07 11.13 7.69
C LEU A 18 2.75 11.88 7.92
N ALA A 19 2.00 11.50 8.95
CA ALA A 19 0.73 12.12 9.29
C ALA A 19 0.87 13.59 9.69
N GLN A 20 1.92 13.94 10.44
CA GLN A 20 2.24 15.34 10.79
C GLN A 20 2.60 16.16 9.56
N LYS A 21 3.38 15.59 8.62
CA LYS A 21 3.68 16.26 7.35
C LYS A 21 2.42 16.50 6.53
N LEU A 22 1.57 15.48 6.37
CA LEU A 22 0.28 15.59 5.69
C LEU A 22 -0.61 16.66 6.33
N GLN A 23 -0.72 16.67 7.67
CA GLN A 23 -1.48 17.68 8.39
C GLN A 23 -0.94 19.10 8.11
N SER A 24 0.38 19.28 8.14
CA SER A 24 1.01 20.57 7.83
C SER A 24 0.77 21.00 6.38
N ASP A 25 0.81 20.09 5.41
CA ASP A 25 0.61 20.43 4.00
C ASP A 25 -0.84 20.76 3.70
N LEU A 26 -1.77 19.96 4.24
CA LEU A 26 -3.20 20.20 4.11
C LEU A 26 -3.61 21.54 4.73
N ALA A 27 -2.99 21.92 5.85
CA ALA A 27 -3.24 23.22 6.48
C ALA A 27 -2.87 24.41 5.57
N ARG A 28 -1.85 24.28 4.71
CA ARG A 28 -1.43 25.33 3.76
C ARG A 28 -2.50 25.63 2.70
N VAL A 29 -3.35 24.66 2.40
CA VAL A 29 -4.49 24.80 1.47
C VAL A 29 -5.84 24.91 2.20
N GLY A 30 -5.82 25.21 3.49
CA GLY A 30 -7.02 25.46 4.29
C GLY A 30 -7.74 24.20 4.81
N ILE A 31 -7.17 23.00 4.60
CA ILE A 31 -7.76 21.75 5.07
C ILE A 31 -7.24 21.43 6.47
N ARG A 32 -8.14 21.47 7.47
CA ARG A 32 -7.81 21.11 8.85
C ARG A 32 -8.13 19.64 9.12
N VAL A 33 -7.09 18.87 9.46
CA VAL A 33 -7.21 17.45 9.83
C VAL A 33 -6.86 17.22 11.29
N ARG A 34 -7.58 16.31 11.93
CA ARG A 34 -7.23 15.74 13.23
C ARG A 34 -6.49 14.42 13.01
N LEU A 35 -5.35 14.24 13.68
CA LEU A 35 -4.63 12.97 13.67
C LEU A 35 -5.22 12.04 14.73
N ASN A 36 -5.40 10.77 14.39
CA ASN A 36 -5.90 9.74 15.30
C ASN A 36 -4.96 8.52 15.34
N PRO A 37 -3.85 8.62 16.10
CA PRO A 37 -2.96 7.48 16.33
C PRO A 37 -3.65 6.43 17.20
N MET A 38 -3.45 5.15 16.88
CA MET A 38 -3.93 4.01 17.67
C MET A 38 -2.96 2.84 17.58
N ASP A 39 -3.15 1.78 18.37
CA ASP A 39 -2.39 0.56 18.17
C ASP A 39 -2.77 -0.14 16.84
N GLN A 40 -1.84 -0.93 16.32
CA GLN A 40 -1.99 -1.58 15.01
C GLN A 40 -3.18 -2.56 14.95
N VAL A 41 -3.57 -3.18 16.06
CA VAL A 41 -4.67 -4.15 16.10
C VAL A 41 -6.00 -3.43 15.94
N ASN A 42 -6.18 -2.32 16.66
CA ASN A 42 -7.36 -1.47 16.53
C ASN A 42 -7.44 -0.83 15.15
N LEU A 43 -6.33 -0.35 14.59
CA LEU A 43 -6.30 0.17 13.22
C LEU A 43 -6.78 -0.90 12.22
N ARG A 44 -6.22 -2.11 12.30
CA ARG A 44 -6.57 -3.19 11.38
C ARG A 44 -8.03 -3.59 11.51
N THR A 45 -8.55 -3.66 12.73
CA THR A 45 -9.96 -3.98 13.01
C THR A 45 -10.88 -2.92 12.40
N MET A 46 -10.61 -1.65 12.67
CA MET A 46 -11.38 -0.52 12.14
C MET A 46 -11.33 -0.49 10.60
N PHE A 47 -10.13 -0.61 10.01
CA PHE A 47 -9.95 -0.52 8.56
C PHE A 47 -10.60 -1.70 7.83
N THR A 48 -10.43 -2.93 8.31
CA THR A 48 -11.01 -4.11 7.66
C THR A 48 -12.53 -4.13 7.71
N GLN A 49 -13.13 -3.50 8.72
CA GLN A 49 -14.57 -3.35 8.86
C GLN A 49 -15.14 -2.13 8.12
N GLY A 50 -14.31 -1.32 7.45
CA GLY A 50 -14.77 -0.09 6.78
C GLY A 50 -15.38 0.91 7.75
N ARG A 51 -14.80 1.05 8.94
CA ARG A 51 -15.29 1.96 10.01
C ARG A 51 -14.46 3.24 10.14
N ALA A 52 -13.63 3.54 9.15
CA ALA A 52 -12.82 4.75 9.16
C ALA A 52 -13.72 5.98 8.96
N ALA A 53 -13.70 6.91 9.91
CA ALA A 53 -14.45 8.16 9.81
C ALA A 53 -13.81 9.18 8.82
N GLY A 54 -12.65 8.86 8.26
CA GLY A 54 -11.87 9.73 7.38
C GLY A 54 -10.76 8.95 6.68
N GLY A 55 -9.64 9.61 6.43
CA GLY A 55 -8.48 8.98 5.80
C GLY A 55 -7.83 7.93 6.71
N VAL A 56 -7.23 6.91 6.10
CA VAL A 56 -6.40 5.93 6.81
C VAL A 56 -5.01 5.91 6.18
N LEU A 57 -3.99 6.16 7.00
CA LEU A 57 -2.61 5.97 6.58
C LEU A 57 -2.18 4.55 6.96
N THR A 58 -1.85 3.77 5.94
CA THR A 58 -1.43 2.38 6.08
C THR A 58 -0.50 1.99 4.94
N PHE A 59 0.11 0.83 5.07
CA PHE A 59 1.02 0.24 4.10
C PHE A 59 0.47 -1.08 3.58
N TRP A 60 0.77 -1.36 2.32
CA TRP A 60 0.44 -2.60 1.68
C TRP A 60 1.60 -3.05 0.79
N ASN A 61 1.99 -4.31 0.92
CA ASN A 61 2.84 -5.01 -0.03
C ASN A 61 2.13 -6.29 -0.51
N PRO A 62 2.09 -6.57 -1.82
CA PRO A 62 1.62 -7.86 -2.31
C PRO A 62 2.59 -8.97 -1.85
N PRO A 63 2.10 -10.21 -1.66
CA PRO A 63 2.95 -11.30 -1.25
C PRO A 63 3.95 -11.71 -2.35
N ALA A 64 3.71 -11.38 -3.61
CA ALA A 64 4.61 -11.67 -4.73
C ALA A 64 4.65 -10.51 -5.73
N VAL A 65 5.62 -10.54 -6.64
CA VAL A 65 5.74 -9.57 -7.74
C VAL A 65 4.64 -9.85 -8.76
N SER A 66 3.51 -9.16 -8.64
CA SER A 66 2.37 -9.26 -9.56
C SER A 66 1.53 -7.99 -9.47
N ASN A 67 1.17 -7.43 -10.64
CA ASN A 67 0.26 -6.29 -10.73
C ASN A 67 -1.15 -6.65 -10.27
N ASP A 68 -1.62 -7.85 -10.61
CA ASP A 68 -2.94 -8.37 -10.25
C ASP A 68 -3.17 -8.36 -8.74
N LEU A 69 -2.19 -8.82 -7.96
CA LEU A 69 -2.30 -8.90 -6.49
C LEU A 69 -2.51 -7.53 -5.84
N TRP A 70 -2.06 -6.46 -6.49
CA TRP A 70 -2.34 -5.09 -6.08
C TRP A 70 -3.68 -4.61 -6.63
N ALA A 71 -3.90 -4.78 -7.93
CA ALA A 71 -5.04 -4.24 -8.65
C ALA A 71 -6.37 -4.83 -8.20
N SER A 72 -6.48 -6.17 -8.16
CA SER A 72 -7.67 -6.90 -7.70
C SER A 72 -8.01 -6.50 -6.28
N ALA A 73 -7.02 -6.39 -5.40
CA ALA A 73 -7.24 -5.95 -4.02
C ALA A 73 -7.85 -4.55 -3.91
N VAL A 74 -7.36 -3.61 -4.73
CA VAL A 74 -7.80 -2.20 -4.76
C VAL A 74 -9.26 -2.08 -5.20
N VAL A 75 -9.66 -2.77 -6.26
CA VAL A 75 -11.02 -2.70 -6.84
C VAL A 75 -12.02 -3.66 -6.19
N GLU A 76 -11.58 -4.60 -5.36
CA GLU A 76 -12.46 -5.54 -4.67
C GLU A 76 -12.52 -5.26 -3.17
N ARG A 77 -11.72 -5.97 -2.35
CA ARG A 77 -11.87 -5.96 -0.89
C ARG A 77 -11.52 -4.63 -0.26
N VAL A 78 -10.56 -3.88 -0.83
CA VAL A 78 -10.09 -2.61 -0.24
C VAL A 78 -11.06 -1.49 -0.57
N ALA A 79 -11.64 -1.47 -1.77
CA ALA A 79 -12.66 -0.50 -2.15
C ALA A 79 -13.79 -0.38 -1.11
N ARG A 80 -14.28 -1.51 -0.59
CA ARG A 80 -15.31 -1.55 0.47
C ARG A 80 -14.87 -0.89 1.77
N ARG A 81 -13.57 -0.91 2.09
CA ARG A 81 -12.99 -0.35 3.32
C ARG A 81 -12.82 1.16 3.24
N VAL A 82 -12.73 1.69 2.03
CA VAL A 82 -12.59 3.13 1.73
C VAL A 82 -13.86 3.71 1.10
N HIS A 83 -14.98 2.97 1.20
CA HIS A 83 -16.29 3.36 0.70
C HIS A 83 -16.32 3.75 -0.79
N TRP A 84 -15.46 3.13 -1.59
CA TRP A 84 -15.45 3.33 -3.04
C TRP A 84 -16.47 2.40 -3.72
N THR A 85 -17.47 3.00 -4.37
CA THR A 85 -18.35 2.30 -5.32
C THR A 85 -17.60 2.14 -6.63
N VAL A 86 -16.99 0.97 -6.81
CA VAL A 86 -16.15 0.70 -7.97
C VAL A 86 -17.00 0.54 -9.23
N PRO A 87 -16.71 1.28 -10.31
CA PRO A 87 -17.34 1.06 -11.59
C PRO A 87 -17.00 -0.35 -12.15
N PRO A 88 -17.97 -1.06 -12.77
CA PRO A 88 -17.79 -2.44 -13.21
C PRO A 88 -16.67 -2.63 -14.26
N GLU A 89 -16.33 -1.58 -15.00
CA GLU A 89 -15.21 -1.58 -15.95
C GLU A 89 -13.85 -1.75 -15.29
N MET A 90 -13.69 -1.33 -14.03
CA MET A 90 -12.40 -1.37 -13.33
C MET A 90 -11.96 -2.81 -13.01
N PRO A 91 -12.78 -3.68 -12.37
CA PRO A 91 -12.46 -5.10 -12.23
C PRO A 91 -12.33 -5.84 -13.58
N ALA A 92 -13.17 -5.51 -14.56
CA ALA A 92 -13.07 -6.12 -15.90
C ALA A 92 -11.74 -5.79 -16.59
N LEU A 93 -11.22 -4.57 -16.39
CA LEU A 93 -9.92 -4.17 -16.91
C LEU A 93 -8.77 -4.89 -16.21
N VAL A 94 -8.86 -5.11 -14.89
CA VAL A 94 -7.89 -5.95 -14.14
C VAL A 94 -7.86 -7.36 -14.73
N GLN A 95 -9.02 -7.99 -14.89
CA GLN A 95 -9.11 -9.34 -15.45
C GLN A 95 -8.46 -9.41 -16.85
N ARG A 96 -8.82 -8.48 -17.74
CA ARG A 96 -8.24 -8.42 -19.09
C ARG A 96 -6.72 -8.24 -19.06
N ALA A 97 -6.20 -7.37 -18.21
CA ALA A 97 -4.77 -7.11 -18.09
C ALA A 97 -4.01 -8.33 -17.52
N SER A 98 -4.63 -9.08 -16.61
CA SER A 98 -4.06 -10.30 -16.01
C SER A 98 -4.07 -11.51 -16.95
N GLU A 99 -5.08 -11.62 -17.82
CA GLU A 99 -5.23 -12.74 -18.76
C GLU A 99 -4.50 -12.52 -20.09
N GLU A 100 -4.13 -11.27 -20.42
CA GLU A 100 -3.40 -10.92 -21.63
C GLU A 100 -1.99 -11.55 -21.65
N GLN A 101 -1.68 -12.23 -22.75
CA GLN A 101 -0.42 -12.95 -22.94
C GLN A 101 0.64 -12.09 -23.65
N ASP A 102 0.22 -11.11 -24.43
CA ASP A 102 1.12 -10.13 -25.03
C ASP A 102 1.53 -9.09 -23.98
N LEU A 103 2.82 -9.07 -23.63
CA LEU A 103 3.33 -8.26 -22.53
C LEU A 103 3.20 -6.75 -22.76
N GLU A 104 3.30 -6.29 -24.01
CA GLU A 104 3.16 -4.87 -24.34
C GLU A 104 1.70 -4.42 -24.20
N ARG A 105 0.77 -5.24 -24.67
CA ARG A 105 -0.67 -5.01 -24.50
C ARG A 105 -1.07 -5.08 -23.04
N ALA A 106 -0.60 -6.07 -22.29
CA ALA A 106 -0.84 -6.17 -20.86
C ALA A 106 -0.35 -4.92 -20.13
N ALA A 107 0.86 -4.43 -20.45
CA ALA A 107 1.39 -3.20 -19.87
C ALA A 107 0.51 -1.97 -20.17
N ALA A 108 0.00 -1.84 -21.41
CA ALA A 108 -0.91 -0.76 -21.78
C ALA A 108 -2.23 -0.81 -20.97
N LEU A 109 -2.80 -2.00 -20.78
CA LEU A 109 -4.01 -2.20 -19.97
C LEU A 109 -3.77 -1.87 -18.49
N TRP A 110 -2.60 -2.23 -17.93
CA TRP A 110 -2.23 -1.85 -16.56
C TRP A 110 -2.11 -0.33 -16.38
N VAL A 111 -1.55 0.37 -17.37
CA VAL A 111 -1.48 1.84 -17.35
C VAL A 111 -2.88 2.46 -17.42
N GLU A 112 -3.76 1.93 -18.26
CA GLU A 112 -5.16 2.37 -18.35
C GLU A 112 -5.86 2.21 -16.99
N TRP A 113 -5.71 1.04 -16.35
CA TRP A 113 -6.29 0.77 -15.04
C TRP A 113 -5.74 1.71 -13.98
N GLN A 114 -4.42 1.93 -13.97
CA GLN A 114 -3.78 2.80 -12.98
C GLN A 114 -4.25 4.26 -13.13
N ARG A 115 -4.48 4.74 -14.36
CA ARG A 115 -5.07 6.07 -14.59
C ARG A 115 -6.45 6.16 -13.96
N GLY A 116 -7.32 5.16 -14.18
CA GLY A 116 -8.65 5.12 -13.57
C GLY A 116 -8.62 5.18 -12.04
N VAL A 117 -7.69 4.47 -11.38
CA VAL A 117 -7.54 4.53 -9.92
C VAL A 117 -7.05 5.90 -9.44
N VAL A 118 -6.10 6.51 -10.16
CA VAL A 118 -5.56 7.84 -9.84
C VAL A 118 -6.65 8.90 -9.98
N ASP A 119 -7.42 8.86 -11.06
CA ASP A 119 -8.51 9.81 -11.33
C ASP A 119 -9.65 9.67 -10.32
N ALA A 120 -9.95 8.44 -9.87
CA ALA A 120 -10.95 8.20 -8.84
C ALA A 120 -10.53 8.72 -7.44
N ALA A 121 -9.23 8.92 -7.21
CA ALA A 121 -8.67 9.56 -6.02
C ALA A 121 -9.10 8.98 -4.64
N HIS A 122 -9.50 7.70 -4.58
CA HIS A 122 -9.78 6.99 -3.32
C HIS A 122 -8.51 6.53 -2.59
N HIS A 123 -7.36 6.53 -3.28
CA HIS A 123 -6.06 6.16 -2.74
C HIS A 123 -5.02 7.21 -3.14
N PHE A 124 -4.15 7.57 -2.18
CA PHE A 124 -3.03 8.47 -2.41
C PHE A 124 -1.73 7.72 -2.12
N ILE A 125 -0.93 7.47 -3.16
CA ILE A 125 0.38 6.84 -3.00
C ILE A 125 1.37 7.90 -2.54
N LEU A 126 1.89 7.77 -1.32
CA LEU A 126 2.81 8.75 -0.75
C LEU A 126 4.26 8.48 -1.15
N PHE A 127 4.69 7.22 -1.13
CA PHE A 127 6.01 6.79 -1.56
C PHE A 127 6.04 5.26 -1.74
N GLN A 128 7.04 4.78 -2.47
CA GLN A 128 7.42 3.37 -2.51
C GLN A 128 8.76 3.23 -1.76
N PRO A 129 8.84 2.39 -0.71
CA PRO A 129 10.05 2.30 0.10
C PRO A 129 11.21 1.61 -0.62
N ASN A 130 12.42 2.12 -0.41
CA ASN A 130 13.65 1.35 -0.61
C ASN A 130 14.02 0.66 0.70
N TYR A 131 14.06 -0.67 0.70
CA TYR A 131 14.44 -1.44 1.90
C TYR A 131 15.95 -1.42 2.08
N GLN A 132 16.42 -0.71 3.10
CA GLN A 132 17.82 -0.73 3.53
C GLN A 132 17.98 -1.73 4.68
N ILE A 133 18.85 -2.72 4.50
CA ILE A 133 19.04 -3.80 5.46
C ILE A 133 20.53 -3.88 5.80
N ALA A 134 20.84 -3.65 7.08
CA ALA A 134 22.18 -3.82 7.61
C ALA A 134 22.38 -5.27 8.06
N VAL A 135 23.48 -5.87 7.63
CA VAL A 135 23.83 -7.28 7.92
C VAL A 135 25.17 -7.31 8.65
N ARG A 136 25.32 -8.19 9.64
CA ARG A 136 26.61 -8.39 10.32
C ARG A 136 27.62 -8.99 9.35
N ASN A 137 28.88 -8.57 9.45
CA ASN A 137 29.99 -9.14 8.68
C ASN A 137 30.27 -10.62 8.98
N SER A 138 29.69 -11.18 10.05
CA SER A 138 29.74 -12.59 10.41
C SER A 138 28.79 -13.48 9.60
N LEU A 139 28.04 -12.92 8.64
CA LEU A 139 27.11 -13.66 7.78
C LEU A 139 27.64 -13.67 6.35
N ALA A 140 27.91 -14.85 5.79
CA ALA A 140 28.31 -15.00 4.38
C ALA A 140 27.13 -14.83 3.41
N ALA A 141 25.92 -15.19 3.83
CA ALA A 141 24.74 -15.12 2.97
C ALA A 141 23.53 -14.53 3.71
N PHE A 142 22.88 -13.56 3.08
CA PHE A 142 21.63 -12.95 3.54
C PHE A 142 20.65 -12.82 2.37
N PRO A 143 19.93 -13.91 2.03
CA PRO A 143 19.16 -14.00 0.79
C PRO A 143 17.82 -13.26 0.91
N LEU A 144 17.83 -12.00 0.48
CA LEU A 144 16.64 -11.16 0.35
C LEU A 144 15.74 -11.63 -0.79
N THR A 145 14.45 -11.35 -0.67
CA THR A 145 13.50 -11.56 -1.75
C THR A 145 12.87 -10.24 -2.19
N ALA A 146 12.36 -10.22 -3.43
CA ALA A 146 11.50 -9.14 -3.92
C ALA A 146 10.01 -9.37 -3.56
N ALA A 147 9.71 -10.44 -2.82
CA ALA A 147 8.38 -10.83 -2.40
C ALA A 147 8.00 -10.20 -1.06
N GLY A 148 6.74 -10.36 -0.65
CA GLY A 148 6.27 -9.80 0.62
C GLY A 148 6.97 -10.39 1.86
N TRP A 149 7.55 -11.60 1.74
CA TRP A 149 8.44 -12.19 2.74
C TRP A 149 9.88 -11.79 2.45
N GLN A 150 10.38 -10.78 3.16
CA GLN A 150 11.61 -10.06 2.83
C GLN A 150 12.91 -10.90 2.83
N LEU A 151 12.93 -12.07 3.47
CA LEU A 151 14.15 -12.86 3.72
C LEU A 151 13.89 -14.37 3.77
N GLU A 152 14.72 -15.14 3.07
CA GLU A 152 14.76 -16.61 3.14
C GLU A 152 15.63 -17.08 4.32
N MET A 153 15.06 -17.08 5.53
CA MET A 153 15.78 -17.40 6.77
C MET A 153 16.52 -18.74 6.72
N GLY A 154 15.94 -19.77 6.10
CA GLY A 154 16.56 -21.11 6.00
C GLY A 154 17.82 -21.16 5.14
N ARG A 155 18.13 -20.08 4.41
CA ARG A 155 19.30 -19.97 3.54
C ARG A 155 20.36 -19.00 4.08
N VAL A 156 20.15 -18.43 5.26
CA VAL A 156 21.16 -17.61 5.96
C VAL A 156 22.32 -18.51 6.39
N ARG A 157 23.56 -18.07 6.15
CA ARG A 157 24.78 -18.82 6.49
C ARG A 157 25.76 -17.95 7.30
N PRO A 158 26.41 -18.50 8.35
CA PRO A 158 27.57 -17.85 8.96
C PRO A 158 28.71 -17.74 7.96
N ALA A 159 29.60 -16.76 8.18
CA ALA A 159 30.84 -16.60 7.41
C ALA A 159 31.83 -17.75 7.61
#